data_AF-A0A485LDZ2-F1
#
_entry.id   AF-A0A485LDZ2-F1
#
_cell.length_a   1.000
_cell.length_b   1.000
_cell.length_c   1.000
_cell.angle_alpha   90.00
_cell.angle_beta   90.00
_cell.angle_gamma   90.00
#
_symmetry.space_group_name_H-M   'P 1'
#
loop_
_entity.id
_entity.type
_entity.pdbx_description
1 polymer ?
#
loop_
_entity_poly.entity_id
_entity_poly.type
_entity_poly.pdbx_seq_one_letter_code
_entity_poly.pdbx_strand_id
1 'polypeptide(L)'
;MLAWLTTSAASVYNYTLMLLGTSLEAFPSNPISIEKNGTLFLDRLCMCREFPTPQSHMADMVNKSQCDGIGFHDRWRVTTNISHPSAHVEGPEVVFGGVHALVFVSIDVAPQEMVVAFRHQEGDGLTDSDMWEAMGLWGRNFVQLQAPSTVATGSIIDYGARALQSLIFGTRHVANVDYLPQAGAFVDALVHYHALTTPPTFTGYSMGGALAQLLAVHTSSSAVVFASNGILDILGLYHMLPASSLLPQNLVNVLHPRDLVPKMDCQIGTVVVDDASVGPDDVDTLHHAFVYGNVAWKQLHTALAVTHGRAWSQANGFCIDNALANGPDFAVDSLAQVTVTQGLATFLLGLIVVVLLQSCSRARAP
;
A
#
# COMPACT_ATOMS: atom_id res chain seq x y z
N MET A 1 -8.40 13.28 30.20
CA MET A 1 -7.01 13.42 29.74
C MET A 1 -6.71 12.51 28.54
N LEU A 2 -7.03 11.21 28.57
CA LEU A 2 -6.90 10.31 27.40
C LEU A 2 -7.73 10.75 26.18
N ALA A 3 -8.98 11.19 26.38
CA ALA A 3 -9.85 11.70 25.31
C ALA A 3 -9.41 13.04 24.70
N TRP A 4 -8.53 13.77 25.39
CA TRP A 4 -7.94 15.03 24.92
C TRP A 4 -6.70 14.79 24.06
N LEU A 5 -5.92 13.74 24.37
CA LEU A 5 -4.76 13.35 23.59
C LEU A 5 -5.17 12.79 22.22
N THR A 6 -6.29 12.07 22.15
CA THR A 6 -6.75 11.47 20.89
C THR A 6 -7.32 12.50 19.90
N THR A 7 -8.00 13.52 20.40
CA THR A 7 -8.56 14.58 19.55
C THR A 7 -7.51 15.53 18.96
N SER A 8 -6.27 15.50 19.46
CA SER A 8 -5.17 16.40 19.07
C SER A 8 -4.33 15.94 17.87
N ALA A 9 -4.18 14.63 17.67
CA ALA A 9 -3.43 14.08 16.55
C ALA A 9 -4.27 13.99 15.27
N ALA A 10 -5.56 13.67 15.43
CA ALA A 10 -6.54 13.53 14.35
C ALA A 10 -6.86 14.85 13.62
N SER A 11 -6.84 15.98 14.34
CA SER A 11 -7.11 17.32 13.81
C SER A 11 -5.92 17.85 13.00
N VAL A 12 -4.69 17.62 13.45
CA VAL A 12 -3.45 18.04 12.75
C VAL A 12 -3.31 17.33 11.42
N TYR A 13 -3.61 16.04 11.33
CA TYR A 13 -3.56 15.30 10.07
C TYR A 13 -4.58 15.83 9.04
N ASN A 14 -5.84 16.03 9.46
CA ASN A 14 -6.88 16.63 8.61
C ASN A 14 -6.56 18.08 8.22
N TYR A 15 -6.04 18.89 9.14
CA TYR A 15 -5.69 20.28 8.87
C TYR A 15 -4.46 20.41 7.96
N THR A 16 -3.49 19.51 8.09
CA THR A 16 -2.28 19.52 7.25
C THR A 16 -2.66 19.17 5.80
N LEU A 17 -3.56 18.21 5.59
CA LEU A 17 -4.07 17.88 4.27
C LEU A 17 -4.93 19.00 3.65
N MET A 18 -5.74 19.70 4.44
CA MET A 18 -6.52 20.86 3.96
C MET A 18 -5.67 22.11 3.72
N LEU A 19 -4.68 22.42 4.57
CA LEU A 19 -3.81 23.60 4.46
C LEU A 19 -2.76 23.46 3.36
N LEU A 20 -2.30 22.24 3.06
CA LEU A 20 -1.33 22.01 2.00
C LEU A 20 -1.93 22.21 0.59
N GLY A 21 -3.24 22.48 0.47
CA GLY A 21 -3.86 22.81 -0.81
C GLY A 21 -3.62 21.74 -1.88
N THR A 22 -3.30 20.51 -1.48
CA THR A 22 -3.09 19.39 -2.38
C THR A 22 -4.46 19.00 -2.90
N SER A 23 -4.94 19.72 -3.92
CA SER A 23 -5.97 19.19 -4.79
C SER A 23 -5.35 17.95 -5.43
N LEU A 24 -5.56 16.79 -4.80
CA LEU A 24 -5.23 15.47 -5.32
C LEU A 24 -6.01 15.14 -6.61
N GLU A 25 -6.72 16.12 -7.17
CA GLU A 25 -7.16 16.24 -8.56
C GLU A 25 -6.02 16.16 -9.60
N ALA A 26 -4.75 16.09 -9.16
CA ALA A 26 -3.59 15.98 -10.04
C ALA A 26 -3.55 14.69 -10.90
N PHE A 27 -4.35 13.66 -10.59
CA PHE A 27 -4.46 12.48 -11.45
C PHE A 27 -5.47 12.70 -12.59
N PRO A 28 -5.06 12.58 -13.86
CA PRO A 28 -5.94 12.78 -15.01
C PRO A 28 -7.15 11.82 -15.00
N SER A 29 -8.36 12.35 -15.18
CA SER A 29 -9.62 11.57 -15.21
C SER A 29 -10.01 11.04 -16.60
N ASN A 30 -9.13 11.16 -17.60
CA ASN A 30 -9.42 10.79 -18.98
C ASN A 30 -9.68 9.28 -19.14
N PRO A 31 -10.49 8.86 -20.14
CA PRO A 31 -10.80 7.46 -20.38
C PRO A 31 -9.53 6.64 -20.57
N ILE A 32 -9.42 5.56 -19.79
CA ILE A 32 -8.23 4.73 -19.73
C ILE A 32 -8.37 3.58 -20.72
N SER A 33 -7.41 3.48 -21.63
CA SER A 33 -7.19 2.27 -22.41
C SER A 33 -5.97 1.54 -21.84
N ILE A 34 -6.18 0.34 -21.32
CA ILE A 34 -5.07 -0.59 -21.08
C ILE A 34 -4.91 -1.40 -22.35
N GLU A 35 -3.75 -1.30 -23.00
CA GLU A 35 -3.37 -2.30 -23.99
C GLU A 35 -3.33 -3.66 -23.30
N LYS A 36 -4.21 -4.58 -23.71
CA LYS A 36 -4.34 -5.90 -23.10
C LYS A 36 -3.12 -6.75 -23.45
N ASN A 37 -1.98 -6.46 -22.84
CA ASN A 37 -0.83 -7.36 -22.84
C ASN A 37 -1.07 -8.42 -21.76
N GLY A 38 -1.90 -9.41 -22.07
CA GLY A 38 -2.29 -10.46 -21.13
C GLY A 38 -1.08 -11.15 -20.48
N THR A 39 0.03 -11.26 -21.21
CA THR A 39 1.29 -11.82 -20.70
C THR A 39 1.91 -10.99 -19.58
N LEU A 40 1.85 -9.65 -19.65
CA LEU A 40 2.38 -8.77 -18.59
C LEU A 40 1.64 -8.99 -17.26
N PHE A 41 0.31 -8.98 -17.29
CA PHE A 41 -0.49 -9.16 -16.08
C PHE A 41 -0.30 -10.54 -15.47
N LEU A 42 -0.23 -11.58 -16.32
CA LEU A 42 0.03 -12.95 -15.86
C LEU A 42 1.43 -13.11 -15.28
N ASP A 43 2.45 -12.47 -15.87
CA ASP A 43 3.81 -12.45 -15.31
C ASP A 43 3.83 -11.78 -13.94
N ARG A 44 3.14 -10.64 -13.79
CA ARG A 44 3.06 -9.91 -12.52
C ARG A 44 2.31 -10.71 -11.45
N LEU A 45 1.28 -11.47 -11.83
CA LEU A 45 0.59 -12.41 -10.94
C LEU A 45 1.52 -13.55 -10.50
N CYS A 46 2.28 -14.13 -11.43
CA CYS A 46 3.25 -15.18 -11.13
C CYS A 46 4.37 -14.69 -10.21
N MET A 47 4.87 -13.46 -10.40
CA MET A 47 5.82 -12.83 -9.47
C MET A 47 5.29 -12.75 -8.04
N CYS A 48 3.99 -12.46 -7.85
CA CYS A 48 3.37 -12.48 -6.53
C CYS A 48 3.21 -13.89 -5.95
N ARG A 49 3.12 -14.92 -6.80
CA ARG A 49 3.00 -16.34 -6.41
C ARG A 49 4.33 -17.02 -6.08
N GLU A 50 5.46 -16.37 -6.39
CA GLU A 50 6.78 -16.85 -5.97
C GLU A 50 7.02 -16.68 -4.47
N PHE A 51 6.23 -15.84 -3.80
CA PHE A 51 6.21 -15.78 -2.34
C PHE A 51 5.50 -17.01 -1.77
N PRO A 52 5.96 -17.53 -0.60
CA PRO A 52 5.28 -18.64 0.08
C PRO A 52 3.80 -18.33 0.36
N THR A 53 2.91 -19.32 0.13
CA THR A 53 1.48 -19.18 0.42
C THR A 53 1.14 -19.52 1.88
N PRO A 54 0.12 -18.88 2.48
CA PRO A 54 -0.45 -19.32 3.75
C PRO A 54 -1.53 -20.42 3.58
N GLN A 55 -1.99 -20.71 2.36
CA GLN A 55 -3.20 -21.52 2.13
C GLN A 55 -3.01 -23.04 2.11
N SER A 56 -1.96 -23.58 1.47
CA SER A 56 -1.51 -24.99 1.52
C SER A 56 -0.51 -25.33 0.40
N HIS A 57 0.24 -26.43 0.57
CA HIS A 57 1.09 -26.99 -0.48
C HIS A 57 0.36 -27.35 -1.80
N MET A 58 -0.96 -27.61 -1.77
CA MET A 58 -1.71 -27.89 -3.00
C MET A 58 -1.96 -26.63 -3.82
N ALA A 59 -2.20 -25.49 -3.16
CA ALA A 59 -2.29 -24.20 -3.83
C ALA A 59 -0.95 -23.85 -4.51
N ASP A 60 0.17 -24.10 -3.82
CA ASP A 60 1.52 -23.89 -4.38
C ASP A 60 1.75 -24.68 -5.67
N MET A 61 1.38 -25.96 -5.70
CA MET A 61 1.54 -26.80 -6.89
C MET A 61 0.71 -26.30 -8.07
N VAL A 62 -0.54 -25.89 -7.82
CA VAL A 62 -1.42 -25.33 -8.86
C VAL A 62 -0.82 -24.03 -9.39
N ASN A 63 -0.40 -23.13 -8.51
CA ASN A 63 0.19 -21.85 -8.88
C ASN A 63 1.44 -22.05 -9.75
N LYS A 64 2.33 -22.96 -9.33
CA LYS A 64 3.53 -23.31 -10.09
C LYS A 64 3.18 -23.85 -11.48
N SER A 65 2.28 -24.83 -11.57
CA SER A 65 1.88 -25.39 -12.88
C SER A 65 1.25 -24.34 -13.82
N GLN A 66 0.51 -23.38 -13.27
CA GLN A 66 -0.07 -22.29 -14.05
C GLN A 66 1.01 -21.35 -14.60
N CYS A 67 1.99 -20.98 -13.77
CA CYS A 67 3.11 -20.13 -14.17
C CYS A 67 4.07 -20.83 -15.15
N ASP A 68 4.32 -22.12 -14.95
CA ASP A 68 5.03 -22.98 -15.90
C ASP A 68 4.29 -23.04 -17.25
N GLY A 69 2.96 -23.18 -17.22
CA GLY A 69 2.11 -23.30 -18.40
C GLY A 69 2.12 -22.06 -19.32
N ILE A 70 2.50 -20.89 -18.79
CA ILE A 70 2.69 -19.66 -19.57
C ILE A 70 4.16 -19.36 -19.85
N GLY A 71 5.09 -20.25 -19.50
CA GLY A 71 6.54 -20.06 -19.68
C GLY A 71 7.10 -18.89 -18.86
N PHE A 72 6.58 -18.64 -17.65
CA PHE A 72 7.02 -17.53 -16.80
C PHE A 72 8.52 -17.58 -16.50
N HIS A 73 9.03 -18.76 -16.13
CA HIS A 73 10.44 -18.97 -15.79
C HIS A 73 11.38 -18.96 -17.01
N ASP A 74 10.86 -19.00 -18.23
CA ASP A 74 11.64 -18.79 -19.45
C ASP A 74 11.90 -17.29 -19.69
N ARG A 75 11.07 -16.41 -19.11
CA ARG A 75 11.17 -14.95 -19.26
C ARG A 75 11.79 -14.24 -18.08
N TRP A 76 11.62 -14.77 -16.87
CA TRP A 76 12.00 -14.09 -15.64
C TRP A 76 12.83 -15.00 -14.74
N ARG A 77 13.86 -14.41 -14.12
CA ARG A 77 14.63 -15.03 -13.04
C ARG A 77 14.70 -14.11 -11.83
N VAL A 78 14.68 -14.70 -10.65
CA VAL A 78 14.93 -13.98 -9.40
C VAL A 78 16.44 -13.72 -9.27
N THR A 79 16.79 -12.50 -8.86
CA THR A 79 18.15 -12.12 -8.49
C THR A 79 18.18 -11.67 -7.04
N THR A 80 19.16 -12.17 -6.30
CA THR A 80 19.50 -11.71 -4.94
C THR A 80 20.75 -10.84 -4.97
N ASN A 81 21.25 -10.48 -6.16
CA ASN A 81 22.46 -9.70 -6.31
C ASN A 81 22.17 -8.23 -5.98
N ILE A 82 22.39 -7.89 -4.72
CA ILE A 82 22.39 -6.54 -4.19
C ILE A 82 23.61 -6.38 -3.28
N SER A 83 24.32 -5.26 -3.41
CA SER A 83 25.36 -4.89 -2.46
C SER A 83 24.91 -3.67 -1.68
N HIS A 84 24.26 -3.91 -0.53
CA HIS A 84 23.91 -2.87 0.41
C HIS A 84 24.08 -3.39 1.85
N PRO A 85 24.73 -2.64 2.77
CA PRO A 85 25.04 -3.11 4.12
C PRO A 85 23.80 -3.41 4.99
N SER A 86 22.65 -2.83 4.65
CA SER A 86 21.36 -3.06 5.33
C SER A 86 20.47 -4.11 4.66
N ALA A 87 20.90 -4.69 3.53
CA ALA A 87 20.18 -5.75 2.86
C ALA A 87 20.72 -7.11 3.30
N HIS A 88 19.82 -8.05 3.59
CA HIS A 88 20.16 -9.46 3.77
C HIS A 88 19.26 -10.34 2.92
N VAL A 89 19.68 -11.58 2.69
CA VAL A 89 18.98 -12.52 1.80
C VAL A 89 18.44 -13.68 2.63
N GLU A 90 17.12 -13.90 2.57
CA GLU A 90 16.42 -15.01 3.22
C GLU A 90 15.82 -15.92 2.14
N GLY A 91 16.53 -17.00 1.82
CA GLY A 91 16.17 -17.84 0.68
C GLY A 91 16.28 -17.03 -0.63
N PRO A 92 15.19 -16.89 -1.42
CA PRO A 92 15.18 -16.04 -2.61
C PRO A 92 14.83 -14.57 -2.31
N GLU A 93 14.33 -14.25 -1.10
CA GLU A 93 13.89 -12.91 -0.74
C GLU A 93 15.07 -12.02 -0.35
N VAL A 94 15.02 -10.76 -0.78
CA VAL A 94 15.85 -9.70 -0.24
C VAL A 94 15.06 -8.98 0.84
N VAL A 95 15.63 -8.91 2.03
CA VAL A 95 15.05 -8.26 3.18
C VAL A 95 15.83 -6.99 3.48
N PHE A 96 15.10 -5.89 3.68
CA PHE A 96 15.68 -4.59 3.99
C PHE A 96 14.89 -3.93 5.12
N GLY A 97 15.47 -3.92 6.32
CA GLY A 97 14.75 -3.52 7.54
C GLY A 97 13.67 -4.55 7.87
N GLY A 98 12.42 -4.25 7.53
CA GLY A 98 11.28 -5.18 7.60
C GLY A 98 10.59 -5.44 6.25
N VAL A 99 11.11 -4.87 5.16
CA VAL A 99 10.52 -5.03 3.83
C VAL A 99 11.07 -6.28 3.16
N HIS A 100 10.18 -7.17 2.77
CA HIS A 100 10.47 -8.39 2.03
C HIS A 100 10.14 -8.22 0.55
N ALA A 101 11.12 -8.47 -0.31
CA ALA A 101 10.97 -8.31 -1.76
C ALA A 101 11.65 -9.42 -2.56
N LEU A 102 11.12 -9.70 -3.74
CA LEU A 102 11.76 -10.48 -4.80
C LEU A 102 12.10 -9.55 -5.95
N VAL A 103 13.34 -9.63 -6.45
CA VAL A 103 13.79 -8.85 -7.60
C VAL A 103 13.85 -9.76 -8.81
N PHE A 104 13.02 -9.49 -9.80
CA PHE A 104 12.99 -10.22 -11.07
C PHE A 104 13.73 -9.44 -12.13
N VAL A 105 14.48 -10.17 -12.95
CA VAL A 105 15.10 -9.61 -14.15
C VAL A 105 14.72 -10.43 -15.38
N SER A 106 14.53 -9.75 -16.50
CA SER A 106 14.21 -10.42 -17.76
C SER A 106 15.39 -11.28 -18.24
N ILE A 107 15.07 -12.42 -18.82
CA ILE A 107 16.02 -13.34 -19.47
C ILE A 107 16.07 -12.99 -20.96
N ASP A 108 17.29 -12.89 -21.51
CA ASP A 108 17.56 -12.72 -22.96
C ASP A 108 16.91 -11.49 -23.65
N VAL A 109 16.53 -10.47 -22.87
CA VAL A 109 16.07 -9.16 -23.38
C VAL A 109 17.09 -8.08 -23.04
N ALA A 110 17.45 -7.25 -24.03
CA ALA A 110 18.34 -6.10 -23.87
C ALA A 110 17.62 -4.82 -24.36
N PRO A 111 17.48 -3.75 -23.54
CA PRO A 111 17.96 -3.65 -22.16
C PRO A 111 17.20 -4.60 -21.21
N GLN A 112 17.88 -5.02 -20.14
CA GLN A 112 17.30 -5.91 -19.14
C GLN A 112 16.21 -5.18 -18.35
N GLU A 113 15.01 -5.74 -18.33
CA GLU A 113 13.92 -5.23 -17.51
C GLU A 113 14.07 -5.73 -16.07
N MET A 114 13.74 -4.87 -15.10
CA MET A 114 13.72 -5.20 -13.69
C MET A 114 12.35 -4.95 -13.08
N VAL A 115 11.91 -5.89 -12.26
CA VAL A 115 10.65 -5.81 -11.53
C VAL A 115 10.88 -6.14 -10.07
N VAL A 116 10.45 -5.25 -9.18
CA VAL A 116 10.50 -5.49 -7.74
C VAL A 116 9.10 -5.89 -7.28
N ALA A 117 8.98 -7.12 -6.79
CA ALA A 117 7.77 -7.64 -6.18
C ALA A 117 7.87 -7.50 -4.66
N PHE A 118 6.86 -6.92 -4.03
CA PHE A 118 6.79 -6.85 -2.56
C PHE A 118 5.87 -7.92 -2.00
N ARG A 119 6.33 -8.58 -0.94
CA ARG A 119 5.57 -9.63 -0.26
C ARG A 119 4.29 -9.05 0.33
N HIS A 120 3.25 -9.87 0.39
CA HIS A 120 2.18 -9.63 1.33
C HIS A 120 2.71 -9.74 2.75
N GLN A 121 2.42 -8.74 3.55
CA GLN A 121 2.89 -8.66 4.91
C GLN A 121 1.75 -9.17 5.80
N GLU A 122 1.85 -10.42 6.24
CA GLU A 122 0.94 -11.03 7.19
C GLU A 122 1.52 -10.83 8.58
N GLY A 123 0.89 -9.96 9.36
CA GLY A 123 1.26 -9.84 10.76
C GLY A 123 0.83 -11.11 11.51
N ASP A 124 1.79 -11.88 12.02
CA ASP A 124 1.52 -13.10 12.81
C ASP A 124 1.00 -12.79 14.23
N GLY A 125 0.98 -11.51 14.62
CA GLY A 125 0.44 -11.06 15.89
C GLY A 125 0.43 -9.55 16.10
N LEU A 126 -0.11 -9.12 17.25
CA LEU A 126 -0.24 -7.70 17.64
C LEU A 126 1.10 -6.98 17.86
N THR A 127 2.21 -7.72 17.94
CA THR A 127 3.55 -7.16 18.09
C THR A 127 4.33 -7.17 16.78
N ASP A 128 3.73 -7.64 15.69
CA ASP A 128 4.37 -7.74 14.38
C ASP A 128 4.53 -6.35 13.74
N SER A 129 5.71 -6.09 13.17
CA SER A 129 5.97 -4.86 12.42
C SER A 129 4.97 -4.66 11.28
N ASP A 130 4.56 -5.75 10.62
CA ASP A 130 3.60 -5.73 9.52
C ASP A 130 2.22 -5.23 9.98
N MET A 131 1.78 -5.71 11.15
CA MET A 131 0.52 -5.26 11.77
C MET A 131 0.59 -3.79 12.16
N TRP A 132 1.70 -3.35 12.77
CA TRP A 132 1.88 -1.94 13.15
C TRP A 132 1.97 -1.01 11.93
N GLU A 133 2.60 -1.44 10.84
CA GLU A 133 2.60 -0.70 9.58
C GLU A 133 1.17 -0.55 9.06
N ALA A 134 0.43 -1.67 8.95
CA ALA A 134 -0.95 -1.66 8.47
C ALA A 134 -1.86 -0.77 9.33
N MET A 135 -1.73 -0.82 10.65
CA MET A 135 -2.48 0.03 11.57
C MET A 135 -2.10 1.51 11.44
N GLY A 136 -0.83 1.83 11.22
CA GLY A 136 -0.33 3.19 11.01
C GLY A 136 -0.81 3.81 9.69
N LEU A 137 -1.06 2.99 8.68
CA LEU A 137 -1.48 3.46 7.35
C LEU A 137 -3.01 3.43 7.15
N TRP A 138 -3.69 2.37 7.58
CA TRP A 138 -5.12 2.13 7.30
C TRP A 138 -5.99 1.88 8.54
N GLY A 139 -5.44 1.94 9.76
CA GLY A 139 -6.14 1.52 10.97
C GLY A 139 -7.50 2.20 11.19
N ARG A 140 -7.62 3.50 10.92
CA ARG A 140 -8.91 4.21 10.96
C ARG A 140 -9.87 3.67 9.91
N ASN A 141 -9.42 3.51 8.67
CA ASN A 141 -10.28 3.15 7.55
C ASN A 141 -10.81 1.72 7.72
N PHE A 142 -10.02 0.82 8.29
CA PHE A 142 -10.47 -0.51 8.72
C PHE A 142 -11.63 -0.45 9.72
N VAL A 143 -11.53 0.37 10.76
CA VAL A 143 -12.60 0.55 11.77
C VAL A 143 -13.88 1.07 11.12
N GLN A 144 -13.77 1.99 10.15
CA GLN A 144 -14.92 2.53 9.43
C GLN A 144 -15.58 1.49 8.51
N LEU A 145 -14.78 0.65 7.85
CA LEU A 145 -15.26 -0.46 7.02
C LEU A 145 -16.02 -1.53 7.81
N GLN A 146 -15.54 -1.86 9.01
CA GLN A 146 -16.12 -2.92 9.86
C GLN A 146 -17.37 -2.46 10.63
N ALA A 147 -17.54 -1.14 10.83
CA ALA A 147 -18.67 -0.58 11.55
C ALA A 147 -19.31 0.60 10.77
N PRO A 148 -19.86 0.38 9.56
CA PRO A 148 -20.42 1.43 8.72
C PRO A 148 -21.75 1.93 9.32
N SER A 149 -21.68 2.79 10.32
CA SER A 149 -22.82 3.46 10.93
C SER A 149 -22.51 4.95 11.15
N THR A 150 -23.55 5.77 11.26
CA THR A 150 -23.46 7.17 11.71
C THR A 150 -22.83 7.33 13.10
N VAL A 151 -22.60 6.22 13.82
CA VAL A 151 -21.90 6.14 15.10
C VAL A 151 -20.40 5.83 14.93
N ALA A 152 -19.90 5.52 13.74
CA ALA A 152 -18.46 5.38 13.50
C ALA A 152 -17.88 6.69 12.97
N THR A 153 -18.39 7.22 11.85
CA THR A 153 -17.83 8.46 11.25
C THR A 153 -18.10 9.67 12.14
N GLY A 154 -17.03 10.35 12.59
CA GLY A 154 -17.15 11.52 13.48
C GLY A 154 -17.47 11.18 14.95
N SER A 155 -17.34 9.91 15.34
CA SER A 155 -17.54 9.48 16.73
C SER A 155 -16.25 9.38 17.54
N ILE A 156 -16.39 9.18 18.85
CA ILE A 156 -15.24 8.95 19.76
C ILE A 156 -14.36 7.78 19.28
N ILE A 157 -14.97 6.75 18.66
CA ILE A 157 -14.24 5.59 18.14
C ILE A 157 -13.41 5.99 16.91
N ASP A 158 -13.96 6.75 15.96
CA ASP A 158 -13.21 7.26 14.81
C ASP A 158 -12.12 8.26 15.23
N TYR A 159 -12.40 9.17 16.17
CA TYR A 159 -11.36 10.05 16.72
C TYR A 159 -10.25 9.28 17.44
N GLY A 160 -10.60 8.24 18.21
CA GLY A 160 -9.63 7.35 18.85
C GLY A 160 -8.77 6.61 17.83
N ALA A 161 -9.39 6.04 16.79
CA ALA A 161 -8.70 5.31 15.74
C ALA A 161 -7.76 6.21 14.94
N ARG A 162 -8.19 7.44 14.57
CA ARG A 162 -7.33 8.45 13.94
C ARG A 162 -6.11 8.77 14.77
N ALA A 163 -6.30 8.99 16.08
CA ALA A 163 -5.20 9.33 16.96
C ALA A 163 -4.17 8.22 17.07
N LEU A 164 -4.65 6.99 17.22
CA LEU A 164 -3.78 5.81 17.30
C LEU A 164 -3.04 5.61 15.99
N GLN A 165 -3.73 5.74 14.85
CA GLN A 165 -3.11 5.68 13.53
C GLN A 165 -1.97 6.71 13.41
N SER A 166 -2.25 7.99 13.70
CA SER A 166 -1.24 9.06 13.64
C SER A 166 -0.08 8.86 14.62
N LEU A 167 -0.35 8.34 15.82
CA LEU A 167 0.70 8.04 16.79
C LEU A 167 1.60 6.90 16.32
N ILE A 168 1.01 5.82 15.79
CA ILE A 168 1.73 4.66 15.27
C ILE A 168 2.58 5.10 14.08
N PHE A 169 1.97 5.74 13.08
CA PHE A 169 2.67 6.28 11.91
C PHE A 169 3.80 7.23 12.33
N GLY A 170 3.50 8.25 13.12
CA GLY A 170 4.51 9.24 13.54
C GLY A 170 5.66 8.64 14.33
N THR A 171 5.39 7.64 15.18
CA THR A 171 6.44 6.95 15.94
C THR A 171 7.33 6.12 15.02
N ARG A 172 6.73 5.35 14.10
CA ARG A 172 7.48 4.54 13.14
C ARG A 172 8.30 5.42 12.17
N HIS A 173 7.72 6.53 11.74
CA HIS A 173 8.37 7.51 10.87
C HIS A 173 9.59 8.14 11.51
N VAL A 174 9.45 8.63 12.76
CA VAL A 174 10.57 9.20 13.52
C VAL A 174 11.66 8.16 13.81
N ALA A 175 11.27 6.90 14.03
CA ALA A 175 12.21 5.80 14.24
C ALA A 175 12.81 5.25 12.93
N ASN A 176 12.39 5.75 11.76
CA ASN A 176 12.79 5.29 10.44
C ASN A 176 12.55 3.77 10.22
N VAL A 177 11.41 3.29 10.73
CA VAL A 177 10.98 1.89 10.60
C VAL A 177 9.76 1.69 9.69
N ASP A 178 9.29 2.77 9.06
CA ASP A 178 8.25 2.74 8.02
C ASP A 178 8.73 1.98 6.78
N TYR A 179 7.81 1.32 6.08
CA TYR A 179 8.18 0.49 4.95
C TYR A 179 8.49 1.31 3.70
N LEU A 180 7.85 2.45 3.50
CA LEU A 180 8.08 3.26 2.30
C LEU A 180 9.52 3.82 2.22
N PRO A 181 10.07 4.51 3.24
CA PRO A 181 11.47 4.97 3.21
C PRO A 181 12.48 3.81 3.09
N GLN A 182 12.23 2.69 3.76
CA GLN A 182 13.09 1.50 3.68
C GLN A 182 13.11 0.91 2.26
N ALA A 183 11.93 0.76 1.66
CA ALA A 183 11.80 0.24 0.31
C ALA A 183 12.35 1.21 -0.75
N GLY A 184 12.22 2.53 -0.52
CA GLY A 184 12.86 3.56 -1.35
C GLY A 184 14.38 3.43 -1.37
N ALA A 185 15.00 3.36 -0.18
CA ALA A 185 16.44 3.16 -0.06
C ALA A 185 16.92 1.85 -0.70
N PHE A 186 16.13 0.78 -0.58
CA PHE A 186 16.38 -0.49 -1.25
C PHE A 186 16.36 -0.35 -2.79
N VAL A 187 15.34 0.33 -3.34
CA VAL A 187 15.23 0.57 -4.79
C VAL A 187 16.37 1.45 -5.29
N ASP A 188 16.75 2.50 -4.56
CA ASP A 188 17.90 3.35 -4.90
C ASP A 188 19.19 2.54 -4.96
N ALA A 189 19.40 1.63 -4.00
CA ALA A 189 20.54 0.73 -3.99
C ALA A 189 20.54 -0.22 -5.21
N LEU A 190 19.38 -0.74 -5.61
CA LEU A 190 19.25 -1.57 -6.82
C LEU A 190 19.57 -0.80 -8.09
N VAL A 191 18.99 0.40 -8.25
CA VAL A 191 19.22 1.27 -9.41
C VAL A 191 20.70 1.61 -9.54
N HIS A 192 21.35 1.95 -8.43
CA HIS A 192 22.77 2.26 -8.40
C HIS A 192 23.64 1.04 -8.73
N TYR A 193 23.40 -0.09 -8.07
CA TYR A 193 24.22 -1.30 -8.19
C TYR A 193 24.16 -1.92 -9.60
N HIS A 194 22.95 -1.97 -10.19
CA HIS A 194 22.75 -2.51 -11.54
C HIS A 194 22.92 -1.47 -12.65
N ALA A 195 23.31 -0.23 -12.31
CA ALA A 195 23.48 0.88 -13.24
C ALA A 195 22.27 1.06 -14.19
N LEU A 196 21.06 0.96 -13.64
CA LEU A 196 19.84 0.97 -14.43
C LEU A 196 19.63 2.35 -15.07
N THR A 197 19.39 2.35 -16.39
CA THR A 197 19.04 3.57 -17.13
C THR A 197 17.55 3.90 -17.06
N THR A 198 16.73 2.93 -16.67
CA THR A 198 15.28 3.04 -16.48
C THR A 198 14.93 2.53 -15.08
N PRO A 199 14.05 3.21 -14.33
CA PRO A 199 13.60 2.73 -13.03
C PRO A 199 12.99 1.32 -13.14
N PRO A 200 13.11 0.47 -12.11
CA PRO A 200 12.41 -0.80 -12.07
C PRO A 200 10.89 -0.55 -12.08
N THR A 201 10.14 -1.54 -12.55
CA THR A 201 8.68 -1.57 -12.38
C THR A 201 8.31 -2.38 -11.14
N PHE A 202 7.08 -2.27 -10.67
CA PHE A 202 6.68 -2.84 -9.39
C PHE A 202 5.49 -3.77 -9.49
N THR A 203 5.42 -4.73 -8.57
CA THR A 203 4.25 -5.58 -8.35
C THR A 203 4.13 -5.93 -6.87
N GLY A 204 2.98 -6.43 -6.48
CA GLY A 204 2.70 -6.83 -5.11
C GLY A 204 1.24 -7.16 -4.92
N TYR A 205 0.98 -7.81 -3.80
CA TYR A 205 -0.36 -8.21 -3.40
C TYR A 205 -0.71 -7.54 -2.06
N SER A 206 -1.96 -7.09 -1.91
CA SER A 206 -2.44 -6.50 -0.65
C SER A 206 -1.57 -5.30 -0.22
N MET A 207 -1.06 -5.29 1.02
CA MET A 207 -0.13 -4.28 1.53
C MET A 207 1.16 -4.16 0.71
N GLY A 208 1.71 -5.28 0.21
CA GLY A 208 2.87 -5.26 -0.69
C GLY A 208 2.55 -4.56 -2.02
N GLY A 209 1.32 -4.70 -2.51
CA GLY A 209 0.83 -3.95 -3.65
C GLY A 209 0.74 -2.45 -3.38
N ALA A 210 0.38 -2.04 -2.16
CA ALA A 210 0.28 -0.62 -1.83
C ALA A 210 1.68 0.02 -1.81
N LEU A 211 2.65 -0.68 -1.22
CA LEU A 211 4.05 -0.29 -1.24
C LEU A 211 4.60 -0.20 -2.68
N ALA A 212 4.28 -1.18 -3.53
CA ALA A 212 4.63 -1.17 -4.95
C ALA A 212 4.08 0.08 -5.69
N GLN A 213 2.81 0.43 -5.45
CA GLN A 213 2.20 1.62 -6.04
C GLN A 213 2.85 2.91 -5.53
N LEU A 214 3.13 3.02 -4.21
CA LEU A 214 3.80 4.18 -3.62
C LEU A 214 5.19 4.38 -4.21
N LEU A 215 5.95 3.30 -4.43
CA LEU A 215 7.27 3.37 -5.07
C LEU A 215 7.19 3.70 -6.55
N ALA A 216 6.18 3.20 -7.27
CA ALA A 216 5.95 3.61 -8.65
C ALA A 216 5.66 5.11 -8.74
N VAL A 217 4.90 5.68 -7.80
CA VAL A 217 4.71 7.12 -7.68
C VAL A 217 6.03 7.84 -7.38
N HIS A 218 6.78 7.37 -6.38
CA HIS A 218 8.05 7.97 -5.97
C HIS A 218 9.10 8.01 -7.09
N THR A 219 9.18 6.94 -7.88
CA THR A 219 10.17 6.77 -8.94
C THR A 219 9.64 7.15 -10.33
N SER A 220 8.39 7.61 -10.43
CA SER A 220 7.70 7.87 -11.71
C SER A 220 7.75 6.68 -12.69
N SER A 221 7.52 5.48 -12.15
CA SER A 221 7.53 4.19 -12.87
C SER A 221 6.13 3.58 -12.95
N SER A 222 6.01 2.28 -13.25
CA SER A 222 4.75 1.55 -13.30
C SER A 222 4.63 0.49 -12.21
N ALA A 223 3.39 0.22 -11.80
CA ALA A 223 3.01 -0.85 -10.91
C ALA A 223 1.79 -1.60 -11.47
N VAL A 224 1.86 -2.93 -11.50
CA VAL A 224 0.69 -3.80 -11.68
C VAL A 224 0.56 -4.63 -10.43
N VAL A 225 -0.52 -4.44 -9.69
CA VAL A 225 -0.70 -5.01 -8.34
C VAL A 225 -2.03 -5.73 -8.23
N PHE A 226 -2.16 -6.55 -7.19
CA PHE A 226 -3.31 -7.45 -7.01
C PHE A 226 -3.95 -7.23 -5.64
N ALA A 227 -5.27 -7.07 -5.63
CA ALA A 227 -6.07 -6.85 -4.42
C ALA A 227 -5.41 -5.84 -3.46
N SER A 228 -4.79 -4.81 -4.02
CA SER A 228 -3.96 -3.90 -3.24
C SER A 228 -4.82 -2.86 -2.53
N ASN A 229 -4.44 -2.47 -1.31
CA ASN A 229 -5.03 -1.33 -0.63
C ASN A 229 -4.97 -0.08 -1.52
N GLY A 230 -5.91 0.84 -1.31
CA GLY A 230 -5.77 2.19 -1.87
C GLY A 230 -4.56 2.90 -1.25
N ILE A 231 -4.10 3.95 -1.91
CA ILE A 231 -2.93 4.72 -1.46
C ILE A 231 -3.13 6.23 -1.50
N LEU A 232 -4.31 6.72 -1.89
CA LEU A 232 -4.53 8.15 -2.07
C LEU A 232 -4.29 8.94 -0.78
N ASP A 233 -4.88 8.52 0.34
CA ASP A 233 -4.70 9.19 1.62
C ASP A 233 -3.24 9.04 2.10
N ILE A 234 -2.60 7.90 1.79
CA ILE A 234 -1.20 7.63 2.14
C ILE A 234 -0.21 8.52 1.39
N LEU A 235 -0.48 8.88 0.13
CA LEU A 235 0.32 9.90 -0.57
C LEU A 235 0.37 11.20 0.22
N GLY A 236 -0.76 11.58 0.82
CA GLY A 236 -0.88 12.73 1.71
C GLY A 236 -0.04 12.59 2.99
N LEU A 237 -0.05 11.41 3.65
CA LEU A 237 0.77 11.11 4.83
C LEU A 237 2.27 11.33 4.57
N TYR A 238 2.75 10.90 3.40
CA TYR A 238 4.16 11.00 3.03
C TYR A 238 4.50 12.26 2.22
N HIS A 239 3.55 13.18 2.05
CA HIS A 239 3.73 14.40 1.24
C HIS A 239 4.21 14.12 -0.19
N MET A 240 3.73 13.03 -0.80
CA MET A 240 4.10 12.64 -2.14
C MET A 240 3.09 13.14 -3.16
N LEU A 241 3.60 13.67 -4.27
CA LEU A 241 2.80 14.07 -5.42
C LEU A 241 3.24 13.26 -6.64
N PRO A 242 2.30 12.72 -7.43
CA PRO A 242 2.65 12.06 -8.68
C PRO A 242 3.27 13.06 -9.65
N ALA A 243 4.30 12.62 -10.37
CA ALA A 243 4.80 13.39 -11.50
C ALA A 243 3.73 13.48 -12.59
N SER A 244 3.71 14.59 -13.34
CA SER A 244 2.76 14.78 -14.46
C SER A 244 2.93 13.75 -15.58
N SER A 245 4.09 13.09 -15.66
CA SER A 245 4.38 12.01 -16.59
C SER A 245 3.79 10.66 -16.18
N LEU A 246 3.37 10.51 -14.91
CA LEU A 246 2.78 9.29 -14.41
C LEU A 246 1.31 9.21 -14.81
N LEU A 247 1.02 8.42 -15.84
CA LEU A 247 -0.33 8.27 -16.37
C LEU A 247 -1.12 7.26 -15.54
N PRO A 248 -2.46 7.36 -15.49
CA PRO A 248 -3.29 6.39 -14.76
C PRO A 248 -3.05 4.92 -15.15
N GLN A 249 -2.73 4.65 -16.41
CA GLN A 249 -2.41 3.31 -16.92
C GLN A 249 -1.08 2.74 -16.41
N ASN A 250 -0.21 3.57 -15.81
CA ASN A 250 1.03 3.09 -15.19
C ASN A 250 0.78 2.47 -13.81
N LEU A 251 -0.34 2.77 -13.16
CA LEU A 251 -0.70 2.21 -11.86
C LEU A 251 -1.97 1.39 -12.05
N VAL A 252 -1.84 0.07 -12.06
CA VAL A 252 -2.97 -0.84 -12.30
C VAL A 252 -3.17 -1.74 -11.10
N ASN A 253 -4.36 -1.71 -10.50
CA ASN A 253 -4.75 -2.63 -9.45
C ASN A 253 -5.83 -3.58 -9.96
N VAL A 254 -5.54 -4.87 -9.97
CA VAL A 254 -6.47 -5.94 -10.33
C VAL A 254 -7.14 -6.43 -9.05
N LEU A 255 -8.47 -6.34 -8.95
CA LEU A 255 -9.19 -6.65 -7.72
C LEU A 255 -10.54 -7.30 -7.95
N HIS A 256 -11.06 -7.95 -6.90
CA HIS A 256 -12.43 -8.45 -6.86
C HIS A 256 -13.34 -7.43 -6.13
N PRO A 257 -14.54 -7.10 -6.64
CA PRO A 257 -15.40 -6.06 -6.06
C PRO A 257 -15.90 -6.36 -4.65
N ARG A 258 -16.00 -7.64 -4.27
CA ARG A 258 -16.35 -8.07 -2.90
C ARG A 258 -15.19 -7.92 -1.89
N ASP A 259 -13.93 -7.89 -2.34
CA ASP A 259 -12.78 -7.77 -1.46
C ASP A 259 -12.81 -6.42 -0.70
N LEU A 260 -12.56 -6.45 0.61
CA LEU A 260 -12.56 -5.26 1.47
C LEU A 260 -11.19 -4.59 1.53
N VAL A 261 -10.09 -5.30 1.27
CA VAL A 261 -8.74 -4.75 1.39
C VAL A 261 -8.51 -3.57 0.43
N PRO A 262 -8.90 -3.65 -0.86
CA PRO A 262 -8.78 -2.50 -1.76
C PRO A 262 -9.66 -1.31 -1.40
N LYS A 263 -10.63 -1.48 -0.51
CA LYS A 263 -11.56 -0.42 -0.09
C LYS A 263 -11.05 0.37 1.12
N MET A 264 -9.95 -0.08 1.74
CA MET A 264 -9.35 0.56 2.91
C MET A 264 -8.77 1.94 2.64
N ASP A 265 -8.58 2.35 1.39
CA ASP A 265 -8.22 3.71 1.00
C ASP A 265 -8.70 3.92 -0.45
N CYS A 266 -8.68 5.16 -0.94
CA CYS A 266 -8.95 5.47 -2.33
C CYS A 266 -7.89 4.90 -3.26
N GLN A 267 -8.36 4.29 -4.34
CA GLN A 267 -7.53 3.83 -5.44
C GLN A 267 -7.16 5.02 -6.33
N ILE A 268 -5.93 5.02 -6.82
CA ILE A 268 -5.47 5.92 -7.88
C ILE A 268 -5.18 5.12 -9.15
N GLY A 269 -4.98 5.81 -10.26
CA GLY A 269 -4.69 5.17 -11.54
C GLY A 269 -5.86 4.33 -12.07
N THR A 270 -5.58 3.09 -12.42
CA THR A 270 -6.52 2.18 -13.09
C THR A 270 -6.89 1.00 -12.22
N VAL A 271 -8.18 0.68 -12.18
CA VAL A 271 -8.68 -0.52 -11.53
C VAL A 271 -9.24 -1.48 -12.56
N VAL A 272 -8.82 -2.74 -12.47
CA VAL A 272 -9.37 -3.86 -13.23
C VAL A 272 -10.23 -4.69 -12.29
N VAL A 273 -11.55 -4.65 -12.50
CA VAL A 273 -12.54 -5.25 -11.60
C VAL A 273 -12.93 -6.62 -12.13
N ASP A 274 -12.96 -7.63 -11.25
CA ASP A 274 -13.45 -8.95 -11.60
C ASP A 274 -14.98 -8.95 -11.74
N ASP A 275 -15.50 -9.87 -12.54
CA ASP A 275 -16.93 -10.17 -12.48
C ASP A 275 -17.23 -10.79 -11.11
N ALA A 276 -18.25 -10.27 -10.43
CA ALA A 276 -18.62 -10.65 -9.07
C ALA A 276 -19.05 -12.12 -8.93
N SER A 277 -19.09 -12.88 -10.03
CA SER A 277 -19.44 -14.29 -10.12
C SER A 277 -18.31 -15.27 -9.77
N VAL A 278 -17.05 -14.82 -9.66
CA VAL A 278 -15.88 -15.70 -9.48
C VAL A 278 -15.24 -15.51 -8.11
N GLY A 279 -15.47 -16.44 -7.17
CA GLY A 279 -14.70 -16.52 -5.92
C GLY A 279 -15.52 -17.00 -4.71
N PRO A 280 -14.85 -17.26 -3.57
CA PRO A 280 -15.52 -17.61 -2.31
C PRO A 280 -16.54 -16.55 -1.88
N ASP A 281 -17.57 -16.97 -1.14
CA ASP A 281 -18.56 -16.05 -0.57
C ASP A 281 -18.02 -15.29 0.65
N ASP A 282 -17.06 -15.88 1.35
CA ASP A 282 -16.34 -15.26 2.45
C ASP A 282 -15.27 -14.29 1.94
N VAL A 283 -15.30 -13.05 2.43
CA VAL A 283 -14.44 -11.95 1.95
C VAL A 283 -12.96 -12.21 2.30
N ASP A 284 -12.67 -12.71 3.50
CA ASP A 284 -11.30 -12.93 3.93
C ASP A 284 -10.68 -14.07 3.09
N THR A 285 -11.43 -15.16 2.93
CA THR A 285 -11.03 -16.27 2.05
C THR A 285 -10.85 -15.81 0.61
N LEU A 286 -11.72 -14.92 0.11
CA LEU A 286 -11.61 -14.34 -1.22
C LEU A 286 -10.31 -13.54 -1.39
N HIS A 287 -9.95 -12.70 -0.42
CA HIS A 287 -8.71 -11.91 -0.48
C HIS A 287 -7.50 -12.84 -0.61
N HIS A 288 -7.33 -13.78 0.34
CA HIS A 288 -6.22 -14.74 0.31
C HIS A 288 -6.19 -15.59 -0.98
N ALA A 289 -7.37 -16.01 -1.47
CA ALA A 289 -7.49 -16.79 -2.70
C ALA A 289 -7.34 -15.95 -3.98
N PHE A 290 -7.19 -14.62 -3.87
CA PHE A 290 -7.15 -13.74 -5.03
C PHE A 290 -5.91 -14.02 -5.88
N VAL A 291 -4.73 -13.98 -5.26
CA VAL A 291 -3.43 -14.29 -5.89
C VAL A 291 -3.12 -15.77 -5.81
N TYR A 292 -3.23 -16.37 -4.63
CA TYR A 292 -2.80 -17.76 -4.40
C TYR A 292 -3.83 -18.82 -4.81
N GLY A 293 -5.04 -18.39 -5.16
CA GLY A 293 -6.07 -19.22 -5.77
C GLY A 293 -6.28 -18.90 -7.24
N ASN A 294 -7.47 -19.20 -7.75
CA ASN A 294 -7.79 -19.10 -9.17
C ASN A 294 -8.51 -17.80 -9.57
N VAL A 295 -8.75 -16.86 -8.64
CA VAL A 295 -9.59 -15.69 -8.90
C VAL A 295 -8.91 -14.76 -9.90
N ALA A 296 -7.76 -14.18 -9.56
CA ALA A 296 -7.02 -13.31 -10.48
C ALA A 296 -6.61 -14.06 -11.76
N TRP A 297 -6.24 -15.34 -11.66
CA TRP A 297 -5.91 -16.15 -12.83
C TRP A 297 -7.05 -16.21 -13.84
N LYS A 298 -8.27 -16.54 -13.40
CA LYS A 298 -9.45 -16.61 -14.28
C LYS A 298 -9.80 -15.24 -14.83
N GLN A 299 -9.81 -14.22 -13.99
CA GLN A 299 -10.09 -12.84 -14.38
C GLN A 299 -9.17 -12.38 -15.51
N LEU A 300 -7.87 -12.66 -15.42
CA LEU A 300 -6.89 -12.28 -16.44
C LEU A 300 -7.06 -13.02 -17.77
N HIS A 301 -7.79 -14.15 -17.78
CA HIS A 301 -8.12 -14.92 -18.98
C HIS A 301 -9.47 -14.54 -19.60
N THR A 302 -10.27 -13.67 -18.99
CA THR A 302 -11.56 -13.18 -19.52
C THR A 302 -11.46 -11.76 -20.07
N ALA A 303 -12.59 -11.14 -20.42
CA ALA A 303 -12.62 -9.74 -20.81
C ALA A 303 -12.47 -8.86 -19.57
N LEU A 304 -11.48 -7.95 -19.58
CA LEU A 304 -11.18 -7.09 -18.44
C LEU A 304 -12.14 -5.91 -18.40
N ALA A 305 -12.83 -5.72 -17.27
CA ALA A 305 -13.57 -4.51 -16.97
C ALA A 305 -12.62 -3.50 -16.31
N VAL A 306 -12.42 -2.36 -16.98
CA VAL A 306 -11.45 -1.34 -16.56
C VAL A 306 -12.18 -0.06 -16.19
N THR A 307 -11.77 0.56 -15.09
CA THR A 307 -12.31 1.84 -14.63
C THR A 307 -11.21 2.68 -13.99
N HIS A 308 -11.42 3.99 -13.94
CA HIS A 308 -10.52 4.88 -13.20
C HIS A 308 -10.65 4.60 -11.69
N GLY A 309 -9.51 4.43 -11.00
CA GLY A 309 -9.48 4.02 -9.59
C GLY A 309 -10.29 4.95 -8.69
N ARG A 310 -10.12 6.27 -8.85
CA ARG A 310 -10.89 7.25 -8.06
C ARG A 310 -12.40 7.17 -8.32
N ALA A 311 -12.81 6.90 -9.56
CA ALA A 311 -14.23 6.79 -9.90
C ALA A 311 -14.84 5.53 -9.27
N TRP A 312 -14.10 4.43 -9.26
CA TRP A 312 -14.51 3.21 -8.56
C TRP A 312 -14.60 3.43 -7.04
N SER A 313 -13.60 4.09 -6.44
CA SER A 313 -13.56 4.35 -5.00
C SER A 313 -14.66 5.30 -4.51
N GLN A 314 -15.19 6.19 -5.35
CA GLN A 314 -16.36 6.99 -4.98
C GLN A 314 -17.59 6.14 -4.60
N ALA A 315 -17.74 4.98 -5.24
CA ALA A 315 -18.86 4.07 -4.97
C ALA A 315 -18.52 2.95 -3.97
N ASN A 316 -17.23 2.65 -3.75
CA ASN A 316 -16.81 1.42 -3.07
C ASN A 316 -15.77 1.62 -1.96
N GLY A 317 -15.04 2.74 -1.94
CA GLY A 317 -13.87 2.94 -1.09
C GLY A 317 -14.07 3.96 0.03
N PHE A 318 -13.28 3.82 1.09
CA PHE A 318 -13.15 4.81 2.16
C PHE A 318 -11.97 5.72 1.86
N CYS A 319 -12.25 7.01 1.67
CA CYS A 319 -11.25 8.03 1.39
C CYS A 319 -11.54 9.24 2.27
N ILE A 320 -10.53 10.05 2.60
CA ILE A 320 -10.75 11.29 3.37
C ILE A 320 -11.77 12.19 2.69
N ASP A 321 -11.69 12.38 1.37
CA ASP A 321 -12.66 13.17 0.59
C ASP A 321 -14.09 12.63 0.73
N ASN A 322 -14.28 11.31 0.63
CA ASN A 322 -15.59 10.67 0.76
C ASN A 322 -16.13 10.78 2.19
N ALA A 323 -15.25 10.69 3.20
CA ALA A 323 -15.61 10.84 4.60
C ALA A 323 -15.97 12.30 4.96
N LEU A 324 -15.36 13.28 4.28
CA LEU A 324 -15.68 14.71 4.40
C LEU A 324 -17.00 15.04 3.70
N ALA A 325 -17.24 14.49 2.50
CA ALA A 325 -18.46 14.74 1.72
C ALA A 325 -19.72 14.09 2.30
N ASN A 326 -19.57 12.93 2.94
CA ASN A 326 -20.68 12.17 3.53
C ASN A 326 -20.76 12.27 5.07
N GLY A 327 -19.91 13.10 5.69
CA GLY A 327 -19.95 13.35 7.13
C GLY A 327 -21.14 14.22 7.52
N PRO A 328 -21.71 14.05 8.74
CA PRO A 328 -22.75 14.95 9.22
C PRO A 328 -22.16 16.36 9.34
N ASP A 329 -22.63 17.25 8.46
CA ASP A 329 -22.39 18.69 8.31
C ASP A 329 -21.15 19.32 8.98
N PHE A 330 -20.43 20.09 8.17
CA PHE A 330 -19.28 20.98 8.40
C PHE A 330 -19.49 22.09 9.49
N ALA A 331 -20.43 21.90 10.42
CA ALA A 331 -20.98 22.92 11.31
C ALA A 331 -20.46 22.85 12.76
N VAL A 332 -19.19 22.46 13.00
CA VAL A 332 -18.54 22.74 14.30
C VAL A 332 -17.10 23.18 14.08
N ASP A 333 -17.01 24.35 13.47
CA ASP A 333 -15.87 25.24 13.49
C ASP A 333 -15.68 25.85 14.91
N SER A 334 -15.52 25.02 15.95
CA SER A 334 -14.94 25.47 17.23
C SER A 334 -13.42 25.34 17.25
N LEU A 335 -12.85 25.64 16.09
CA LEU A 335 -11.51 26.11 15.75
C LEU A 335 -10.79 27.01 16.77
N ALA A 336 -11.50 27.53 17.78
CA ALA A 336 -10.96 28.37 18.84
C ALA A 336 -10.44 27.58 20.08
N GLN A 337 -10.87 26.33 20.31
CA GLN A 337 -10.49 25.56 21.53
C GLN A 337 -9.37 24.53 21.31
N VAL A 338 -9.18 24.13 20.05
CA VAL A 338 -8.31 23.04 19.61
C VAL A 338 -6.90 23.57 19.27
N THR A 339 -6.81 24.74 18.65
CA THR A 339 -5.59 25.18 17.95
C THR A 339 -4.41 25.55 18.88
N VAL A 340 -4.64 26.08 20.08
CA VAL A 340 -3.55 26.48 21.01
C VAL A 340 -3.14 25.34 21.96
N THR A 341 -4.09 24.52 22.38
CA THR A 341 -3.89 23.46 23.38
C THR A 341 -3.41 22.14 22.76
N GLN A 342 -3.76 21.86 21.50
CA GLN A 342 -3.43 20.61 20.81
C GLN A 342 -2.06 20.62 20.12
N GLY A 343 -1.63 21.77 19.60
CA GLY A 343 -0.24 21.95 19.13
C GLY A 343 0.76 21.68 20.26
N LEU A 344 0.45 22.11 21.49
CA LEU A 344 1.24 21.87 22.69
C LEU A 344 1.24 20.40 23.13
N ALA A 345 0.11 19.70 23.06
CA ALA A 345 0.02 18.30 23.48
C ALA A 345 0.70 17.33 22.50
N THR A 346 0.53 17.54 21.19
CA THR A 346 1.21 16.75 20.15
C THR A 346 2.71 17.04 20.14
N PHE A 347 3.11 18.31 20.33
CA PHE A 347 4.52 18.66 20.51
C PHE A 347 5.10 18.03 21.78
N LEU A 348 4.41 18.08 22.92
CA LEU A 348 4.91 17.51 24.18
C LEU A 348 5.00 15.97 24.15
N LEU A 349 4.01 15.28 23.61
CA LEU A 349 4.06 13.81 23.47
C LEU A 349 5.07 13.37 22.42
N GLY A 350 5.13 14.05 21.28
CA GLY A 350 6.16 13.83 20.27
C GLY A 350 7.55 14.08 20.84
N LEU A 351 7.74 15.15 21.60
CA LEU A 351 8.99 15.46 22.31
C LEU A 351 9.33 14.39 23.35
N ILE A 352 8.36 13.88 24.11
CA ILE A 352 8.58 12.79 25.08
C ILE A 352 9.01 11.52 24.36
N VAL A 353 8.35 11.12 23.27
CA VAL A 353 8.73 9.94 22.48
C VAL A 353 10.12 10.11 21.87
N VAL A 354 10.41 11.27 21.27
CA VAL A 354 11.74 11.59 20.72
C VAL A 354 12.81 11.57 21.81
N VAL A 355 12.55 12.16 22.97
CA VAL A 355 13.48 12.16 24.11
C VAL A 355 13.70 10.74 24.63
N LEU A 356 12.66 9.91 24.72
CA LEU A 356 12.78 8.52 25.16
C LEU A 356 13.57 7.68 24.15
N LEU A 357 13.31 7.82 22.84
CA LEU A 357 14.06 7.14 21.78
C LEU A 357 15.53 7.57 21.78
N GLN A 358 15.80 8.87 21.88
CA GLN A 358 17.16 9.40 21.97
C GLN A 358 17.88 8.92 23.25
N SER A 359 17.19 8.87 24.39
CA SER A 359 17.74 8.40 25.66
C SER A 359 18.07 6.90 25.61
N CYS A 360 17.21 6.10 24.99
CA CYS A 360 17.45 4.67 24.77
C CYS A 360 18.58 4.40 23.76
N SER A 361 18.72 5.23 22.72
CA SER A 361 19.83 5.13 21.76
C SER A 361 21.18 5.46 22.38
N ARG A 362 21.24 6.47 23.26
CA ARG A 362 22.45 6.85 24.00
C ARG A 362 22.85 5.82 25.07
N ALA A 363 21.89 5.12 25.65
CA ALA A 363 22.15 4.02 26.58
C ALA A 363 22.68 2.74 25.89
N ARG A 364 22.65 2.66 24.56
CA ARG A 364 23.16 1.54 23.76
C ARG A 364 24.46 1.84 23.00
N ALA A 365 25.01 3.05 23.12
CA ALA A 365 26.38 3.32 22.67
C ALA A 365 27.37 2.77 23.72
N PRO A 366 28.42 2.04 23.33
CA PRO A 366 29.39 1.46 24.26
C PRO A 366 30.16 2.49 25.09
#